data_AF-A0A956VU76-F1
#
_entry.id   AF-A0A956VU76-F1
#
_cell.length_a   1.000
_cell.length_b   1.000
_cell.length_c   1.000
_cell.angle_alpha   90.00
_cell.angle_beta   90.00
_cell.angle_gamma   90.00
#
_symmetry.space_group_name_H-M   'P 1'
#
loop_
_entity.id
_entity.type
_entity.pdbx_description
1 polymer ?
#
loop_
_entity_poly.entity_id
_entity_poly.type
_entity_poly.pdbx_seq_one_letter_code
_entity_poly.pdbx_strand_id
1 'polypeptide(L)'
;MGTIDNADRDVRLKWVQISSEDAARIRRAAEIIRPQARDIVKRFYDHSFQFPQFTQKVGFADSSRERLEGAQYQYLLTLLDPAFDQDYFAYRQKIGEVHAKLDVKPRWNLGNYATYSDIIFPLLAEKLSGDELTQTLLSFQKVFTLDGSLAVESYVDGLMDRLVGVNDRLSPVARGLAEGADQVETASKEIADAIAQVARGAGEQTESLLQVNHDLETILQTIVGVAESAARQAEETEAAALDSESVQGGLNDMLERSQLAASQGSDALAAAEQGMHSVSDTVKAMETINTAVVSTSAEIGELSKSGQEIGTITETIAAIADQTNLLALNAAIEAAR
;
A
#
# COMPACT_ATOMS: atom_id res chain seq x y z
N MET A 1 5.78 61.21 10.11
CA MET A 1 6.47 62.50 10.34
C MET A 1 5.42 63.56 10.67
N GLY A 2 5.58 64.23 11.80
CA GLY A 2 4.80 65.44 12.06
C GLY A 2 5.42 66.59 11.30
N THR A 3 4.67 67.24 10.43
CA THR A 3 5.07 68.55 9.90
C THR A 3 5.34 69.47 11.08
N ILE A 4 6.47 70.17 11.09
CA ILE A 4 6.73 71.22 12.10
C ILE A 4 5.68 72.31 11.89
N ASP A 5 4.66 72.31 12.73
CA ASP A 5 3.61 73.32 12.69
C ASP A 5 4.09 74.64 13.29
N ASN A 6 3.25 75.68 13.22
CA ASN A 6 3.63 77.01 13.74
C ASN A 6 3.92 77.00 15.24
N ALA A 7 3.22 76.18 16.03
CA ALA A 7 3.39 76.15 17.47
C ALA A 7 4.74 75.51 17.85
N ASP A 8 5.08 74.36 17.24
CA ASP A 8 6.37 73.70 17.44
C ASP A 8 7.54 74.57 16.94
N ARG A 9 7.38 75.18 15.76
CA ARG A 9 8.34 76.16 15.22
C ARG A 9 8.64 77.27 16.21
N ASP A 10 7.61 77.89 16.78
CA ASP A 10 7.76 79.01 17.72
C ASP A 10 8.44 78.57 19.02
N VAL A 11 8.15 77.36 19.50
CA VAL A 11 8.85 76.76 20.66
C VAL A 11 10.33 76.59 20.37
N ARG A 12 10.70 76.08 19.19
CA ARG A 12 12.10 75.88 18.79
C ARG A 12 12.86 77.20 18.74
N LEU A 13 12.30 78.21 18.07
CA LEU A 13 12.90 79.54 17.99
C LEU A 13 13.09 80.17 19.37
N LYS A 14 12.10 80.03 20.25
CA LYS A 14 12.18 80.50 21.64
C LYS A 14 13.24 79.75 22.45
N TRP A 15 13.35 78.43 22.27
CA TRP A 15 14.31 77.59 22.97
C TRP A 15 15.76 77.97 22.64
N VAL A 16 16.07 78.20 21.36
CA VAL A 16 17.39 78.67 20.92
C VAL A 16 17.56 80.20 21.02
N GLN A 17 16.56 80.91 21.56
CA GLN A 17 16.55 82.35 21.77
C GLN A 17 16.83 83.15 20.48
N ILE A 18 16.30 82.70 19.34
CA ILE A 18 16.36 83.43 18.08
C ILE A 18 15.25 84.49 18.08
N SER A 19 15.66 85.74 17.84
CA SER A 19 14.79 86.89 17.70
C SER A 19 14.81 87.45 16.27
N SER A 20 13.91 88.38 15.97
CA SER A 20 13.94 89.15 14.71
C SER A 20 15.24 89.95 14.55
N GLU A 21 15.86 90.38 15.66
CA GLU A 21 17.14 91.08 15.64
C GLU A 21 18.30 90.14 15.25
N ASP A 22 18.26 88.87 15.67
CA ASP A 22 19.24 87.88 15.22
C ASP A 22 19.15 87.69 13.69
N ALA A 23 17.94 87.61 13.14
CA ALA A 23 17.74 87.56 11.69
C ALA A 23 18.28 88.83 10.99
N ALA A 24 18.04 90.01 11.56
CA ALA A 24 18.53 91.27 11.03
C ALA A 24 20.08 91.36 11.05
N ARG A 25 20.74 90.88 12.12
CA ARG A 25 22.21 90.79 12.19
C ARG A 25 22.76 89.85 11.15
N ILE A 26 22.13 88.69 10.95
CA ILE A 26 22.57 87.73 9.91
C ILE A 26 22.42 88.34 8.51
N ARG A 27 21.32 89.04 8.21
CA ARG A 27 21.15 89.72 6.92
C ARG A 27 22.20 90.82 6.68
N ARG A 28 22.54 91.60 7.71
CA ARG A 28 23.64 92.58 7.63
C ARG A 28 24.98 91.90 7.39
N ALA A 29 25.29 90.86 8.15
CA ALA A 29 26.49 90.05 7.97
C ALA A 29 26.54 89.39 6.57
N ALA A 30 25.40 89.07 5.98
CA ALA A 30 25.31 88.49 4.64
C ALA A 30 25.87 89.42 3.56
N GLU A 31 25.87 90.75 3.75
CA GLU A 31 26.50 91.69 2.81
C GLU A 31 28.03 91.48 2.72
N ILE A 32 28.64 91.04 3.82
CA ILE A 32 30.08 90.70 3.90
C ILE A 32 30.33 89.29 3.33
N ILE A 33 29.42 88.36 3.62
CA ILE A 33 29.62 86.92 3.34
C ILE A 33 29.24 86.55 1.91
N ARG A 34 28.13 87.07 1.35
CA ARG A 34 27.62 86.69 0.02
C ARG A 34 28.63 86.84 -1.12
N PRO A 35 29.45 87.92 -1.18
CA PRO A 35 30.50 88.03 -2.20
C PRO A 35 31.53 86.89 -2.14
N GLN A 36 31.73 86.29 -0.98
CA GLN A 36 32.69 85.22 -0.73
C GLN A 36 32.03 83.82 -0.64
N ALA A 37 30.71 83.72 -0.79
CA ALA A 37 29.97 82.48 -0.51
C ALA A 37 30.43 81.27 -1.36
N ARG A 38 30.87 81.49 -2.61
CA ARG A 38 31.44 80.41 -3.43
C ARG A 38 32.78 79.92 -2.90
N ASP A 39 33.66 80.84 -2.47
CA ASP A 39 34.94 80.47 -1.87
C ASP A 39 34.77 79.76 -0.53
N ILE A 40 33.82 80.22 0.30
CA ILE A 40 33.45 79.59 1.56
C ILE A 40 33.04 78.12 1.34
N VAL A 41 32.16 77.87 0.37
CA VAL A 41 31.72 76.51 0.03
C VAL A 41 32.86 75.68 -0.53
N LYS A 42 33.74 76.26 -1.36
CA LYS A 42 34.92 75.57 -1.86
C LYS A 42 35.83 75.14 -0.71
N ARG A 43 36.12 76.04 0.26
CA ARG A 43 36.94 75.76 1.45
C ARG A 43 36.30 74.70 2.35
N PHE A 44 34.98 74.75 2.50
CA PHE A 44 34.21 73.73 3.21
C PHE A 44 34.44 72.33 2.58
N TYR A 45 34.32 72.20 1.26
CA TYR A 45 34.56 70.92 0.59
C TYR A 45 36.05 70.57 0.48
N ASP A 46 36.95 71.54 0.38
CA ASP A 46 38.40 71.28 0.47
C ASP A 46 38.75 70.60 1.81
N HIS A 47 38.04 70.93 2.89
CA HIS A 47 38.14 70.20 4.15
C HIS A 47 37.46 68.83 4.08
N SER A 48 36.19 68.76 3.64
CA SER A 48 35.45 67.48 3.62
C SER A 48 36.09 66.40 2.75
N PHE A 49 36.67 66.76 1.60
CA PHE A 49 37.30 65.82 0.68
C PHE A 49 38.68 65.32 1.14
N GLN A 50 39.23 65.85 2.25
CA GLN A 50 40.40 65.26 2.91
C GLN A 50 40.09 63.92 3.59
N PHE A 51 38.81 63.64 3.83
CA PHE A 51 38.37 62.42 4.50
C PHE A 51 37.96 61.35 3.49
N PRO A 52 38.67 60.21 3.39
CA PRO A 52 38.33 59.14 2.44
C PRO A 52 36.90 58.60 2.59
N GLN A 53 36.39 58.55 3.83
CA GLN A 53 35.04 58.09 4.12
C GLN A 53 33.98 59.02 3.53
N PHE A 54 34.27 60.31 3.45
CA PHE A 54 33.39 61.28 2.81
C PHE A 54 33.36 61.05 1.30
N THR A 55 34.54 61.00 0.66
CA THR A 55 34.65 60.78 -0.79
C THR A 55 34.00 59.49 -1.26
N GLN A 56 34.17 58.40 -0.50
CA GLN A 56 33.52 57.11 -0.79
C GLN A 56 31.99 57.26 -0.81
N LYS A 57 31.45 58.03 0.14
CA LYS A 57 30.02 58.23 0.30
C LYS A 57 29.42 59.08 -0.82
N VAL A 58 30.16 60.06 -1.30
CA VAL A 58 29.80 60.84 -2.49
C VAL A 58 29.69 59.94 -3.71
N GLY A 59 30.64 59.02 -3.90
CA GLY A 59 30.61 58.04 -4.98
C GLY A 59 29.41 57.08 -4.91
N PHE A 60 29.11 56.55 -3.71
CA PHE A 60 27.92 55.69 -3.52
C PHE A 60 26.59 56.41 -3.80
N ALA A 61 26.55 57.72 -3.58
CA ALA A 61 25.36 58.53 -3.83
C ALA A 61 25.24 59.00 -5.29
N ASP A 62 26.12 58.56 -6.19
CA ASP A 62 26.20 59.02 -7.59
C ASP A 62 26.19 60.56 -7.71
N SER A 63 26.97 61.19 -6.83
CA SER A 63 27.10 62.64 -6.75
C SER A 63 28.53 63.08 -7.10
N SER A 64 28.71 64.37 -7.31
CA SER A 64 30.01 64.95 -7.64
C SER A 64 30.31 66.14 -6.75
N ARG A 65 31.59 66.49 -6.64
CA ARG A 65 32.03 67.69 -5.93
C ARG A 65 31.31 68.95 -6.43
N GLU A 66 31.22 69.12 -7.75
CA GLU A 66 30.53 70.26 -8.36
C GLU A 66 29.05 70.33 -7.98
N ARG A 67 28.33 69.19 -8.00
CA ARG A 67 26.92 69.12 -7.61
C ARG A 67 26.73 69.47 -6.14
N LEU A 68 27.61 68.95 -5.28
CA LEU A 68 27.59 69.20 -3.85
C LEU A 68 27.91 70.66 -3.53
N GLU A 69 28.94 71.24 -4.14
CA GLU A 69 29.27 72.66 -4.03
C GLU A 69 28.10 73.55 -4.48
N GLY A 70 27.44 73.21 -5.60
CA GLY A 70 26.26 73.93 -6.07
C GLY A 70 25.09 73.88 -5.07
N ALA A 71 24.78 72.70 -4.54
CA ALA A 71 23.70 72.52 -3.56
C ALA A 71 24.01 73.22 -2.23
N GLN A 72 25.23 73.08 -1.73
CA GLN A 72 25.65 73.69 -0.47
C GLN A 72 25.73 75.22 -0.58
N TYR A 73 26.08 75.75 -1.75
CA TYR A 73 26.00 77.19 -2.01
C TYR A 73 24.59 77.71 -1.85
N GLN A 74 23.59 77.05 -2.46
CA GLN A 74 22.19 77.43 -2.26
C GLN A 74 21.77 77.29 -0.79
N TYR A 75 22.17 76.20 -0.13
CA TYR A 75 21.88 75.97 1.29
C TYR A 75 22.47 77.05 2.21
N LEU A 76 23.70 77.51 1.92
CA LEU A 76 24.35 78.60 2.64
C LEU A 76 23.61 79.92 2.43
N LEU A 77 23.17 80.23 1.19
CA LEU A 77 22.43 81.46 0.91
C LEU A 77 21.13 81.54 1.72
N THR A 78 20.41 80.43 1.90
CA THR A 78 19.21 80.41 2.75
C THR A 78 19.53 80.56 4.24
N LEU A 79 20.73 80.17 4.68
CA LEU A 79 21.18 80.42 6.05
C LEU A 79 21.51 81.90 6.30
N LEU A 80 21.98 82.59 5.26
CA LEU A 80 22.30 84.02 5.27
C LEU A 80 21.08 84.94 5.06
N ASP A 81 19.90 84.38 4.90
CA ASP A 81 18.63 85.10 4.88
C ASP A 81 17.54 84.31 5.61
N PRO A 82 17.65 84.15 6.93
CA PRO A 82 16.76 83.27 7.64
C PRO A 82 15.38 83.92 7.80
N ALA A 83 14.41 83.44 7.03
CA ALA A 83 13.00 83.83 7.16
C ALA A 83 12.35 83.21 8.41
N PHE A 84 12.85 82.05 8.87
CA PHE A 84 12.30 81.28 9.98
C PHE A 84 10.78 81.00 9.87
N ASP A 85 10.28 80.91 8.64
CA ASP A 85 8.90 80.54 8.34
C ASP A 85 8.76 79.02 8.18
N GLN A 86 7.56 78.54 7.85
CA GLN A 86 7.33 77.11 7.66
C GLN A 86 8.18 76.53 6.52
N ASP A 87 8.35 77.28 5.42
CA ASP A 87 9.13 76.84 4.27
C ASP A 87 10.61 76.66 4.60
N TYR A 88 11.17 77.56 5.42
CA TYR A 88 12.52 77.42 5.95
C TYR A 88 12.68 76.10 6.72
N PHE A 89 11.79 75.82 7.68
CA PHE A 89 11.86 74.60 8.49
C PHE A 89 11.63 73.34 7.64
N ALA A 90 10.64 73.35 6.76
CA ALA A 90 10.33 72.23 5.86
C ALA A 90 11.51 71.92 4.95
N TYR A 91 12.17 72.94 4.38
CA TYR A 91 13.36 72.74 3.56
C TYR A 91 14.52 72.11 4.35
N ARG A 92 14.81 72.61 5.55
CA ARG A 92 15.88 72.06 6.41
C ARG A 92 15.61 70.63 6.85
N GLN A 93 14.38 70.34 7.25
CA GLN A 93 13.94 68.99 7.60
C GLN A 93 14.09 68.06 6.39
N LYS A 94 13.72 68.53 5.19
CA LYS A 94 13.89 67.76 3.95
C LYS A 94 15.34 67.41 3.67
N ILE A 95 16.25 68.36 3.85
CA ILE A 95 17.69 68.11 3.70
C ILE A 95 18.18 67.12 4.76
N GLY A 96 17.72 67.24 6.01
CA GLY A 96 17.98 66.27 7.06
C GLY A 96 17.56 64.84 6.69
N GLU A 97 16.34 64.67 6.15
CA GLU A 97 15.86 63.38 5.66
C GLU A 97 16.76 62.79 4.57
N VAL A 98 17.23 63.61 3.63
CA VAL A 98 18.12 63.16 2.54
C VAL A 98 19.42 62.61 3.13
N HIS A 99 20.00 63.32 4.11
CA HIS A 99 21.20 62.86 4.81
C HIS A 99 20.96 61.56 5.59
N ALA A 100 19.82 61.43 6.27
CA ALA A 100 19.43 60.22 6.99
C ALA A 100 19.23 59.03 6.03
N LYS A 101 18.57 59.25 4.90
CA LYS A 101 18.37 58.25 3.84
C LYS A 101 19.70 57.76 3.27
N LEU A 102 20.64 58.67 3.03
CA LEU A 102 21.99 58.33 2.56
C LEU A 102 22.88 57.73 3.66
N ASP A 103 22.45 57.62 4.92
CA ASP A 103 23.24 57.18 6.09
C ASP A 103 24.46 58.09 6.39
N VAL A 104 24.32 59.41 6.18
CA VAL A 104 25.35 60.35 6.64
C VAL A 104 25.32 60.33 8.17
N LYS A 105 26.44 60.05 8.83
CA LYS A 105 26.42 60.00 10.30
C LYS A 105 26.26 61.43 10.87
N PRO A 106 25.45 61.63 11.94
CA PRO A 106 25.22 62.95 12.54
C PRO A 106 26.50 63.71 12.89
N ARG A 107 27.57 62.99 13.29
CA ARG A 107 28.89 63.58 13.55
C ARG A 107 29.44 64.44 12.41
N TRP A 108 29.18 64.05 11.15
CA TRP A 108 29.64 64.81 9.99
C TRP A 108 28.81 66.06 9.79
N ASN A 109 27.48 65.94 9.92
CA ASN A 109 26.58 67.09 9.78
C ASN A 109 26.79 68.12 10.90
N LEU A 110 26.95 67.68 12.15
CA LEU A 110 27.24 68.58 13.28
C LEU A 110 28.65 69.18 13.19
N GLY A 111 29.64 68.41 12.72
CA GLY A 111 31.00 68.89 12.52
C GLY A 111 31.08 70.01 11.48
N ASN A 112 30.20 70.03 10.48
CA ASN A 112 30.17 71.06 9.44
C ASN A 112 30.00 72.47 10.00
N TYR A 113 29.27 72.65 11.11
CA TYR A 113 29.11 73.97 11.72
C TYR A 113 30.42 74.50 12.31
N ALA A 114 31.30 73.62 12.81
CA ALA A 114 32.65 74.04 13.22
C ALA A 114 33.46 74.54 12.03
N THR A 115 33.42 73.81 10.90
CA THR A 115 34.07 74.25 9.65
C THR A 115 33.51 75.58 9.14
N TYR A 116 32.20 75.78 9.21
CA TYR A 116 31.58 77.05 8.85
C TYR A 116 32.01 78.20 9.76
N SER A 117 32.06 77.98 11.08
CA SER A 117 32.55 78.97 12.03
C SER A 117 34.01 79.35 11.75
N ASP A 118 34.89 78.37 11.52
CA ASP A 118 36.31 78.60 11.20
C ASP A 118 36.53 79.40 9.91
N ILE A 119 35.58 79.33 8.97
CA ILE A 119 35.65 80.06 7.70
C ILE A 119 34.98 81.44 7.82
N ILE A 120 33.78 81.51 8.39
CA ILE A 120 32.93 82.72 8.38
C ILE A 120 33.34 83.72 9.47
N PHE A 121 33.66 83.24 10.68
CA PHE A 121 33.87 84.15 11.82
C PHE A 121 35.10 85.05 11.64
N PRO A 122 36.23 84.58 11.08
CA PRO A 122 37.34 85.46 10.75
C PRO A 122 36.97 86.55 9.72
N LEU A 123 36.19 86.20 8.69
CA LEU A 123 35.73 87.18 7.68
C LEU A 123 34.86 88.28 8.29
N LEU A 124 34.05 87.92 9.28
CA LEU A 124 33.27 88.90 10.03
C LEU A 124 34.15 89.74 10.95
N ALA A 125 35.14 89.14 11.61
CA ALA A 125 36.08 89.84 12.49
C ALA A 125 36.99 90.84 11.75
N GLU A 126 37.18 90.69 10.44
CA GLU A 126 37.87 91.69 9.61
C GLU A 126 37.05 92.98 9.38
N LYS A 127 35.72 92.91 9.50
CA LYS A 127 34.80 94.01 9.15
C LYS A 127 34.01 94.56 10.34
N LEU A 128 33.77 93.74 11.34
CA LEU A 128 32.99 94.07 12.53
C LEU A 128 33.90 94.04 13.76
N SER A 129 33.54 94.78 14.80
CA SER A 129 34.27 94.78 16.06
C SER A 129 33.35 95.03 17.26
N GLY A 130 33.87 94.82 18.47
CA GLY A 130 33.15 95.10 19.72
C GLY A 130 31.86 94.27 19.90
N ASP A 131 30.82 94.92 20.40
CA ASP A 131 29.52 94.26 20.65
C ASP A 131 28.85 93.81 19.34
N GLU A 132 28.97 94.57 18.25
CA GLU A 132 28.37 94.19 16.96
C GLU A 132 28.91 92.85 16.44
N LEU A 133 30.24 92.65 16.50
CA LEU A 133 30.85 91.35 16.16
C LEU A 133 30.33 90.27 17.12
N THR A 134 30.37 90.52 18.43
CA THR A 134 29.98 89.54 19.46
C THR A 134 28.54 89.08 19.26
N GLN A 135 27.60 90.01 19.11
CA GLN A 135 26.18 89.68 18.90
C GLN A 135 25.96 88.97 17.57
N THR A 136 26.69 89.34 16.50
CA THR A 136 26.58 88.67 15.20
C THR A 136 27.05 87.22 15.29
N LEU A 137 28.20 86.96 15.92
CA LEU A 137 28.70 85.59 16.14
C LEU A 137 27.73 84.74 16.97
N LEU A 138 27.13 85.33 18.02
CA LEU A 138 26.09 84.66 18.81
C LEU A 138 24.84 84.35 17.98
N SER A 139 24.40 85.26 17.10
CA SER A 139 23.27 85.00 16.19
C SER A 139 23.57 83.82 15.24
N PHE A 140 24.78 83.73 14.66
CA PHE A 140 25.19 82.57 13.87
C PHE A 140 25.20 81.28 14.68
N GLN A 141 25.75 81.30 15.90
CA GLN A 141 25.77 80.13 16.77
C GLN A 141 24.37 79.60 17.08
N LYS A 142 23.39 80.49 17.33
CA LYS A 142 21.99 80.10 17.53
C LYS A 142 21.40 79.44 16.28
N VAL A 143 21.64 79.99 15.10
CA VAL A 143 21.15 79.42 13.84
C VAL A 143 21.79 78.07 13.55
N PHE A 144 23.10 77.91 13.72
CA PHE A 144 23.77 76.62 13.60
C PHE A 144 23.24 75.58 14.58
N THR A 145 22.93 76.02 15.81
CA THR A 145 22.34 75.13 16.83
C THR A 145 20.94 74.66 16.42
N LEU A 146 20.09 75.56 15.92
CA LEU A 146 18.77 75.21 15.39
C LEU A 146 18.86 74.26 14.18
N ASP A 147 19.74 74.58 13.23
CA ASP A 147 19.93 73.78 12.01
C ASP A 147 20.43 72.37 12.37
N GLY A 148 21.38 72.29 13.31
CA GLY A 148 21.90 71.04 13.86
C GLY A 148 20.82 70.21 14.57
N SER A 149 19.94 70.82 15.37
CA SER A 149 18.85 70.08 16.03
C SER A 149 17.86 69.49 15.02
N LEU A 150 17.48 70.26 13.99
CA LEU A 150 16.59 69.79 12.92
C LEU A 150 17.19 68.60 12.15
N ALA A 151 18.51 68.65 11.89
CA ALA A 151 19.21 67.54 11.26
C ALA A 151 19.21 66.28 12.16
N VAL A 152 19.52 66.43 13.46
CA VAL A 152 19.52 65.33 14.43
C VAL A 152 18.15 64.66 14.54
N GLU A 153 17.08 65.44 14.64
CA GLU A 153 15.71 64.89 14.68
C GLU A 153 15.37 64.10 13.42
N SER A 154 15.74 64.61 12.24
CA SER A 154 15.54 63.90 10.98
C SER A 154 16.27 62.55 10.93
N TYR A 155 17.41 62.41 11.62
CA TYR A 155 18.10 61.13 11.76
C TYR A 155 17.37 60.16 12.69
N VAL A 156 16.85 60.65 13.82
CA VAL A 156 16.10 59.84 14.79
C VAL A 156 14.83 59.30 14.15
N ASP A 157 14.09 60.15 13.42
CA ASP A 157 12.89 59.76 12.71
C ASP A 157 13.20 58.69 11.64
N GLY A 158 14.25 58.90 10.84
CA GLY A 158 14.67 57.93 9.84
C GLY A 158 15.10 56.57 10.43
N LEU A 159 15.64 56.57 11.66
CA LEU A 159 15.96 55.33 12.38
C LEU A 159 14.68 54.62 12.86
N MET A 160 13.72 55.36 13.41
CA MET A 160 12.45 54.80 13.89
C MET A 160 11.63 54.21 12.75
N ASP A 161 11.57 54.87 11.59
CA ASP A 161 10.90 54.33 10.39
C ASP A 161 11.52 53.00 9.94
N ARG A 162 12.85 52.89 9.97
CA ARG A 162 13.55 51.63 9.66
C ARG A 162 13.23 50.54 10.68
N LEU A 163 13.18 50.89 11.97
CA LEU A 163 12.86 49.95 13.05
C LEU A 163 11.44 49.38 12.90
N VAL A 164 10.46 50.26 12.63
CA VAL A 164 9.07 49.86 12.36
C VAL A 164 9.02 48.95 11.13
N GLY A 165 9.71 49.29 10.04
CA GLY A 165 9.78 48.45 8.84
C GLY A 165 10.40 47.07 9.10
N VAL A 166 11.39 46.96 10.00
CA VAL A 166 11.94 45.66 10.43
C VAL A 166 10.90 44.87 11.23
N ASN A 167 10.20 45.51 12.17
CA ASN A 167 9.16 44.88 12.96
C ASN A 167 8.00 44.34 12.08
N ASP A 168 7.59 45.11 11.08
CA ASP A 168 6.53 44.74 10.14
C ASP A 168 6.93 43.54 9.26
N ARG A 169 8.22 43.39 8.97
CA ARG A 169 8.75 42.22 8.24
C ARG A 169 8.94 41.00 9.13
N LEU A 170 9.31 41.18 10.41
CA LEU A 170 9.53 40.08 11.34
C LEU A 170 8.22 39.47 11.85
N SER A 171 7.18 40.28 12.03
CA SER A 171 5.90 39.81 12.59
C SER A 171 5.23 38.69 11.77
N PRO A 172 5.16 38.75 10.42
CA PRO A 172 4.66 37.66 9.60
C PRO A 172 5.56 36.42 9.63
N VAL A 173 6.89 36.60 9.69
CA VAL A 173 7.84 35.48 9.75
C VAL A 173 7.67 34.69 11.05
N ALA A 174 7.53 35.38 12.18
CA ALA A 174 7.27 34.73 13.47
C ALA A 174 5.94 33.96 13.48
N ARG A 175 4.89 34.52 12.87
CA ARG A 175 3.59 33.84 12.71
C ARG A 175 3.70 32.61 11.82
N GLY A 176 4.34 32.72 10.66
CA GLY A 176 4.55 31.59 9.76
C GLY A 176 5.39 30.47 10.38
N LEU A 177 6.37 30.81 11.23
CA LEU A 177 7.15 29.82 11.97
C LEU A 177 6.29 29.09 13.02
N ALA A 178 5.41 29.80 13.72
CA ALA A 178 4.49 29.19 14.68
C ALA A 178 3.48 28.26 14.00
N GLU A 179 2.90 28.68 12.88
CA GLU A 179 2.01 27.84 12.06
C GLU A 179 2.73 26.60 11.52
N GLY A 180 3.98 26.75 11.05
CA GLY A 180 4.79 25.63 10.60
C GLY A 180 5.12 24.63 11.72
N ALA A 181 5.35 25.11 12.94
CA ALA A 181 5.58 24.24 14.09
C ALA A 181 4.34 23.40 14.45
N ASP A 182 3.14 24.00 14.43
CA ASP A 182 1.86 23.31 14.68
C ASP A 182 1.56 22.23 13.62
N GLN A 183 1.86 22.52 12.34
CA GLN A 183 1.77 21.55 11.26
C GLN A 183 2.72 20.36 11.45
N VAL A 184 3.97 20.61 11.86
CA VAL A 184 4.95 19.56 12.16
C VAL A 184 4.50 18.70 13.34
N GLU A 185 3.93 19.31 14.39
CA GLU A 185 3.39 18.56 15.53
C GLU A 185 2.24 17.63 15.10
N THR A 186 1.32 18.13 14.27
CA THR A 186 0.19 17.35 13.76
C THR A 186 0.66 16.20 12.87
N ALA A 187 1.55 16.46 11.91
CA ALA A 187 2.12 15.42 11.06
C ALA A 187 2.89 14.36 11.87
N SER A 188 3.60 14.77 12.93
CA SER A 188 4.30 13.83 13.81
C SER A 188 3.35 12.90 14.56
N LYS A 189 2.16 13.37 14.95
CA LYS A 189 1.12 12.54 15.58
C LYS A 189 0.55 11.53 14.59
N GLU A 190 0.21 11.96 13.37
CA GLU A 190 -0.29 11.06 12.32
C GLU A 190 0.72 9.97 11.96
N ILE A 191 2.01 10.32 11.88
CA ILE A 191 3.08 9.35 11.64
C ILE A 191 3.17 8.34 12.79
N ALA A 192 3.09 8.80 14.04
CA ALA A 192 3.12 7.91 15.20
C ALA A 192 1.95 6.92 15.20
N ASP A 193 0.74 7.39 14.84
CA ASP A 193 -0.45 6.53 14.74
C ASP A 193 -0.32 5.51 13.60
N ALA A 194 0.21 5.91 12.44
CA ALA A 194 0.48 5.02 11.32
C ALA A 194 1.50 3.93 11.69
N ILE A 195 2.58 4.30 12.39
CA ILE A 195 3.58 3.34 12.89
C ILE A 195 2.93 2.35 13.85
N ALA A 196 2.09 2.83 14.77
CA ALA A 196 1.38 1.96 15.70
C ALA A 196 0.42 0.99 14.99
N GLN A 197 -0.25 1.43 13.92
CA GLN A 197 -1.10 0.56 13.10
C GLN A 197 -0.30 -0.51 12.36
N VAL A 198 0.83 -0.14 11.75
CA VAL A 198 1.72 -1.09 11.07
C VAL A 198 2.25 -2.13 12.08
N ALA A 199 2.64 -1.71 13.27
CA ALA A 199 3.11 -2.61 14.31
C ALA A 199 2.03 -3.62 14.74
N ARG A 200 0.77 -3.18 14.88
CA ARG A 200 -0.36 -4.09 15.16
C ARG A 200 -0.58 -5.08 14.03
N GLY A 201 -0.63 -4.61 12.78
CA GLY A 201 -0.80 -5.48 11.61
C GLY A 201 0.32 -6.51 11.45
N ALA A 202 1.57 -6.14 11.75
CA ALA A 202 2.69 -7.06 11.77
C ALA A 202 2.55 -8.13 12.87
N GLY A 203 1.97 -7.78 14.02
CA GLY A 203 1.63 -8.73 15.08
C GLY A 203 0.58 -9.75 14.64
N GLU A 204 -0.54 -9.29 14.07
CA GLU A 204 -1.61 -10.14 13.52
C GLU A 204 -1.09 -11.06 12.41
N GLN A 205 -0.22 -10.54 11.52
CA GLN A 205 0.40 -11.34 10.47
C GLN A 205 1.31 -12.43 11.03
N THR A 206 2.03 -12.15 12.11
CA THR A 206 2.87 -13.15 12.79
C THR A 206 2.02 -14.28 13.37
N GLU A 207 0.89 -13.95 13.98
CA GLU A 207 -0.05 -14.94 14.51
C GLU A 207 -0.64 -15.81 13.38
N SER A 208 -1.05 -15.19 12.27
CA SER A 208 -1.52 -15.92 11.08
C SER A 208 -0.44 -16.84 10.49
N LEU A 209 0.82 -16.42 10.47
CA LEU A 209 1.94 -17.26 10.02
C LEU A 209 2.19 -18.45 10.95
N LEU A 210 2.05 -18.27 12.27
CA LEU A 210 2.15 -19.40 13.21
C LEU A 210 1.03 -20.43 12.95
N GLN A 211 -0.20 -19.96 12.70
CA GLN A 211 -1.31 -20.84 12.34
C GLN A 211 -1.04 -21.61 11.04
N VAL A 212 -0.56 -20.93 9.99
CA VAL A 212 -0.21 -21.59 8.71
C VAL A 212 0.86 -22.65 8.89
N ASN A 213 1.88 -22.41 9.73
CA ASN A 213 2.90 -23.42 10.01
C ASN A 213 2.29 -24.65 10.68
N HIS A 214 1.37 -24.47 11.64
CA HIS A 214 0.68 -25.58 12.28
C HIS A 214 -0.20 -26.38 11.31
N ASP A 215 -0.91 -25.68 10.42
CA ASP A 215 -1.72 -26.31 9.38
C ASP A 215 -0.83 -27.11 8.41
N LEU A 216 0.35 -26.59 8.07
CA LEU A 216 1.33 -27.30 7.25
C LEU A 216 1.86 -28.57 7.92
N GLU A 217 2.14 -28.55 9.22
CA GLU A 217 2.51 -29.76 9.98
C GLU A 217 1.39 -30.82 9.91
N THR A 218 0.14 -30.40 10.06
CA THR A 218 -1.03 -31.28 9.97
C THR A 218 -1.19 -31.89 8.56
N ILE A 219 -0.98 -31.08 7.52
CA ILE A 219 -0.99 -31.55 6.13
C ILE A 219 0.11 -32.58 5.90
N LEU A 220 1.33 -32.33 6.39
CA LEU A 220 2.43 -33.28 6.26
C LEU A 220 2.12 -34.63 6.91
N GLN A 221 1.52 -34.64 8.10
CA GLN A 221 1.06 -35.87 8.75
C GLN A 221 0.00 -36.60 7.92
N THR A 222 -0.95 -35.86 7.36
CA THR A 222 -2.01 -36.42 6.51
C THR A 222 -1.45 -37.05 5.24
N ILE A 223 -0.47 -36.40 4.59
CA ILE A 223 0.20 -36.92 3.40
C ILE A 223 0.89 -38.25 3.70
N VAL A 224 1.58 -38.36 4.85
CA VAL A 224 2.20 -39.63 5.28
C VAL A 224 1.14 -40.72 5.44
N GLY A 225 0.02 -40.43 6.13
CA GLY A 225 -1.06 -41.40 6.31
C GLY A 225 -1.72 -41.84 5.00
N VAL A 226 -1.87 -40.93 4.03
CA VAL A 226 -2.36 -41.25 2.68
C VAL A 226 -1.38 -42.15 1.95
N ALA A 227 -0.07 -41.86 2.01
CA ALA A 227 0.95 -42.68 1.37
C ALA A 227 0.98 -44.11 1.94
N GLU A 228 0.89 -44.27 3.25
CA GLU A 228 0.79 -45.59 3.90
C GLU A 228 -0.48 -46.34 3.49
N SER A 229 -1.61 -45.64 3.39
CA SER A 229 -2.89 -46.25 2.98
C SER A 229 -2.86 -46.68 1.52
N ALA A 230 -2.27 -45.86 0.64
CA ALA A 230 -2.07 -46.20 -0.76
C ALA A 230 -1.15 -47.43 -0.92
N ALA A 231 -0.10 -47.54 -0.11
CA ALA A 231 0.77 -48.72 -0.10
C ALA A 231 0.01 -50.00 0.30
N ARG A 232 -0.77 -49.95 1.39
CA ARG A 232 -1.62 -51.07 1.81
C ARG A 232 -2.63 -51.46 0.72
N GLN A 233 -3.26 -50.48 0.10
CA GLN A 233 -4.22 -50.73 -0.97
C GLN A 233 -3.56 -51.39 -2.18
N ALA A 234 -2.32 -51.02 -2.53
CA ALA A 234 -1.58 -51.68 -3.59
C ALA A 234 -1.33 -53.17 -3.27
N GLU A 235 -0.91 -53.49 -2.05
CA GLU A 235 -0.73 -54.88 -1.58
C GLU A 235 -2.05 -55.68 -1.63
N GLU A 236 -3.16 -55.10 -1.16
CA GLU A 236 -4.49 -55.73 -1.23
C GLU A 236 -4.94 -55.98 -2.68
N THR A 237 -4.63 -55.04 -3.59
CA THR A 237 -4.98 -55.17 -5.00
C THR A 237 -4.18 -56.29 -5.67
N GLU A 238 -2.90 -56.42 -5.33
CA GLU A 238 -2.04 -57.52 -5.80
C GLU A 238 -2.54 -58.88 -5.26
N ALA A 239 -2.90 -58.95 -3.98
CA ALA A 239 -3.49 -60.15 -3.40
C ALA A 239 -4.83 -60.52 -4.07
N ALA A 240 -5.69 -59.54 -4.34
CA ALA A 240 -6.95 -59.76 -5.05
C ALA A 240 -6.73 -60.24 -6.49
N ALA A 241 -5.69 -59.75 -7.17
CA ALA A 241 -5.33 -60.21 -8.51
C ALA A 241 -4.93 -61.70 -8.50
N LEU A 242 -4.11 -62.12 -7.52
CA LEU A 242 -3.73 -63.52 -7.33
C LEU A 242 -4.94 -64.43 -7.03
N ASP A 243 -5.86 -63.97 -6.18
CA ASP A 243 -7.09 -64.71 -5.89
C ASP A 243 -7.98 -64.85 -7.13
N SER A 244 -8.08 -63.78 -7.94
CA SER A 244 -8.79 -63.83 -9.22
C SER A 244 -8.18 -64.84 -10.20
N GLU A 245 -6.86 -64.96 -10.24
CA GLU A 245 -6.14 -65.93 -11.07
C GLU A 245 -6.44 -67.37 -10.61
N SER A 246 -6.45 -67.61 -9.29
CA SER A 246 -6.84 -68.88 -8.68
C SER A 246 -8.30 -69.25 -9.00
N VAL A 247 -9.22 -68.29 -8.88
CA VAL A 247 -10.65 -68.48 -9.23
C VAL A 247 -10.81 -68.83 -10.72
N GLN A 248 -10.08 -68.16 -11.62
CA GLN A 248 -10.09 -68.51 -13.05
C GLN A 248 -9.60 -69.95 -13.29
N GLY A 249 -8.54 -70.38 -12.61
CA GLY A 249 -8.08 -71.77 -12.65
C GLY A 249 -9.17 -72.75 -12.22
N GLY A 250 -9.80 -72.51 -11.07
CA GLY A 250 -10.89 -73.35 -10.54
C GLY A 250 -12.12 -73.40 -11.46
N LEU A 251 -12.45 -72.30 -12.14
CA LEU A 251 -13.53 -72.27 -13.12
C LEU A 251 -13.21 -73.12 -14.36
N ASN A 252 -11.96 -73.10 -14.84
CA ASN A 252 -11.53 -73.95 -15.95
C ASN A 252 -11.61 -75.44 -15.58
N ASP A 253 -11.14 -75.82 -14.39
CA ASP A 253 -11.27 -77.18 -13.86
C ASP A 253 -12.74 -77.61 -13.74
N MET A 254 -13.62 -76.70 -13.30
CA MET A 254 -15.05 -76.95 -13.19
C MET A 254 -15.70 -77.15 -14.57
N LEU A 255 -15.30 -76.37 -15.58
CA LEU A 255 -15.76 -76.53 -16.95
C LEU A 255 -15.36 -77.90 -17.52
N GLU A 256 -14.09 -78.30 -17.34
CA GLU A 256 -13.60 -79.61 -17.79
C GLU A 256 -14.35 -80.77 -17.10
N ARG A 257 -14.52 -80.68 -15.77
CA ARG A 257 -15.29 -81.69 -15.00
C ARG A 257 -16.75 -81.75 -15.43
N SER A 258 -17.37 -80.61 -15.73
CA SER A 258 -18.76 -80.56 -16.19
C SER A 258 -18.92 -81.17 -17.58
N GLN A 259 -17.98 -80.94 -18.50
CA GLN A 259 -17.95 -81.58 -19.81
C GLN A 259 -17.77 -83.10 -19.69
N LEU A 260 -16.85 -83.55 -18.84
CA LEU A 260 -16.65 -84.98 -18.56
C LEU A 260 -17.91 -85.62 -17.99
N ALA A 261 -18.55 -84.99 -17.01
CA ALA A 261 -19.80 -85.47 -16.42
C ALA A 261 -20.94 -85.52 -17.45
N ALA A 262 -21.04 -84.53 -18.35
CA ALA A 262 -22.01 -84.55 -19.43
C ALA A 262 -21.77 -85.70 -20.42
N SER A 263 -20.51 -85.95 -20.78
CA SER A 263 -20.12 -87.10 -21.62
C SER A 263 -20.48 -88.43 -20.95
N GLN A 264 -20.11 -88.61 -19.68
CA GLN A 264 -20.43 -89.81 -18.91
C GLN A 264 -21.94 -90.01 -18.76
N GLY A 265 -22.69 -88.93 -18.57
CA GLY A 265 -24.16 -88.96 -18.55
C GLY A 265 -24.75 -89.41 -19.88
N SER A 266 -24.18 -88.95 -21.00
CA SER A 266 -24.57 -89.40 -22.34
C SER A 266 -24.27 -90.90 -22.55
N ASP A 267 -23.10 -91.37 -22.14
CA ASP A 267 -22.71 -92.79 -22.24
C ASP A 267 -23.62 -93.68 -21.37
N ALA A 268 -23.94 -93.23 -20.15
CA ALA A 268 -24.85 -93.92 -19.24
C ALA A 268 -26.28 -94.01 -19.82
N LEU A 269 -26.76 -92.95 -20.47
CA LEU A 269 -28.05 -92.95 -21.17
C LEU A 269 -28.07 -93.98 -22.31
N ALA A 270 -27.03 -93.99 -23.15
CA ALA A 270 -26.91 -94.96 -24.23
C ALA A 270 -26.87 -96.41 -23.73
N ALA A 271 -26.13 -96.68 -22.64
CA ALA A 271 -26.09 -97.99 -22.01
C ALA A 271 -27.46 -98.40 -21.43
N ALA A 272 -28.19 -97.46 -20.83
CA ALA A 272 -29.54 -97.69 -20.32
C ALA A 272 -30.53 -98.01 -21.46
N GLU A 273 -30.46 -97.28 -22.58
CA GLU A 273 -31.26 -97.57 -23.78
C GLU A 273 -30.99 -98.98 -24.33
N GLN A 274 -29.72 -99.38 -24.43
CA GLN A 274 -29.34 -100.73 -24.84
C GLN A 274 -29.82 -101.80 -23.83
N GLY A 275 -29.74 -101.50 -22.54
CA GLY A 275 -30.30 -102.35 -21.48
C GLY A 275 -31.82 -102.52 -21.61
N MET A 276 -32.55 -101.43 -21.87
CA MET A 276 -34.00 -101.47 -22.12
C MET A 276 -34.34 -102.34 -23.34
N HIS A 277 -33.58 -102.23 -24.42
CA HIS A 277 -33.74 -103.11 -25.59
C HIS A 277 -33.56 -104.58 -25.23
N SER A 278 -32.50 -104.92 -24.48
CA SER A 278 -32.22 -106.29 -24.03
C SER A 278 -33.33 -106.85 -23.13
N VAL A 279 -33.86 -106.04 -22.21
CA VAL A 279 -35.02 -106.41 -21.38
C VAL A 279 -36.26 -106.62 -22.23
N SER A 280 -36.53 -105.74 -23.21
CA SER A 280 -37.67 -105.90 -24.13
C SER A 280 -37.59 -107.21 -24.93
N ASP A 281 -36.42 -107.56 -25.44
CA ASP A 281 -36.21 -108.83 -26.14
C ASP A 281 -36.36 -110.04 -25.21
N THR A 282 -35.92 -109.92 -23.96
CA THR A 282 -36.15 -110.94 -22.93
C THR A 282 -37.64 -111.13 -22.64
N VAL A 283 -38.43 -110.05 -22.56
CA VAL A 283 -39.89 -110.12 -22.39
C VAL A 283 -40.54 -110.85 -23.58
N LYS A 284 -40.18 -110.52 -24.82
CA LYS A 284 -40.69 -111.24 -26.01
C LYS A 284 -40.32 -112.72 -26.02
N ALA A 285 -39.10 -113.05 -25.60
CA ALA A 285 -38.66 -114.44 -25.47
C ALA A 285 -39.49 -115.18 -24.41
N MET A 286 -39.78 -114.54 -23.27
CA MET A 286 -40.65 -115.09 -22.22
C MET A 286 -42.10 -115.28 -22.70
N GLU A 287 -42.65 -114.36 -23.50
CA GLU A 287 -43.95 -114.54 -24.14
C GLU A 287 -43.96 -115.76 -25.07
N THR A 288 -42.91 -115.93 -25.87
CA THR A 288 -42.74 -117.10 -26.75
C THR A 288 -42.66 -118.40 -25.95
N ILE A 289 -41.89 -118.41 -24.86
CA ILE A 289 -41.81 -119.56 -23.94
C ILE A 289 -43.17 -119.85 -23.32
N ASN A 290 -43.90 -118.84 -22.88
CA ASN A 290 -45.24 -119.00 -22.33
C ASN A 290 -46.21 -119.63 -23.36
N THR A 291 -46.18 -119.18 -24.61
CA THR A 291 -46.95 -119.80 -25.71
C THR A 291 -46.56 -121.26 -25.91
N ALA A 292 -45.27 -121.58 -25.92
CA ALA A 292 -44.79 -122.96 -26.05
C ALA A 292 -45.26 -123.83 -24.87
N VAL A 293 -45.16 -123.35 -23.63
CA VAL A 293 -45.63 -124.06 -22.42
C VAL A 293 -47.13 -124.32 -22.47
N VAL A 294 -47.94 -123.33 -22.88
CA VAL A 294 -49.40 -123.50 -23.04
C VAL A 294 -49.70 -124.56 -24.12
N SER A 295 -48.99 -124.53 -25.24
CA SER A 295 -49.12 -125.53 -26.32
C SER A 295 -48.74 -126.93 -25.83
N THR A 296 -47.60 -127.08 -25.15
CA THR A 296 -47.17 -128.36 -24.57
C THR A 296 -48.18 -128.87 -23.55
N SER A 297 -48.75 -127.99 -22.71
CA SER A 297 -49.79 -128.40 -21.76
C SER A 297 -51.06 -128.89 -22.46
N ALA A 298 -51.42 -128.31 -23.60
CA ALA A 298 -52.54 -128.77 -24.42
C ALA A 298 -52.27 -130.15 -25.04
N GLU A 299 -51.07 -130.38 -25.58
CA GLU A 299 -50.65 -131.68 -26.12
C GLU A 299 -50.64 -132.77 -25.04
N ILE A 300 -50.17 -132.46 -23.82
CA ILE A 300 -50.25 -133.37 -22.68
C ILE A 300 -51.72 -133.70 -22.34
N GLY A 301 -52.61 -132.71 -22.42
CA GLY A 301 -54.06 -132.92 -22.22
C GLY A 301 -54.66 -133.88 -23.26
N GLU A 302 -54.35 -133.69 -24.53
CA GLU A 302 -54.72 -134.61 -25.63
C GLU A 302 -54.15 -136.03 -25.41
N LEU A 303 -52.89 -136.13 -25.00
CA LEU A 303 -52.26 -137.41 -24.68
C LEU A 303 -52.96 -138.11 -23.51
N SER A 304 -53.36 -137.37 -22.48
CA SER A 304 -54.13 -137.90 -21.34
C SER A 304 -55.48 -138.48 -21.79
N LYS A 305 -56.15 -137.82 -22.75
CA LYS A 305 -57.41 -138.29 -23.33
C LYS A 305 -57.22 -139.58 -24.15
N SER A 306 -56.18 -139.62 -24.99
CA SER A 306 -55.78 -140.85 -25.70
C SER A 306 -55.44 -141.99 -24.74
N GLY A 307 -54.79 -141.68 -23.60
CA GLY A 307 -54.51 -142.65 -22.54
C GLY A 307 -55.78 -143.23 -21.89
N GLN A 308 -56.81 -142.40 -21.69
CA GLN A 308 -58.13 -142.86 -21.23
C GLN A 308 -58.83 -143.76 -22.26
N GLU A 309 -58.80 -143.40 -23.55
CA GLU A 309 -59.37 -144.22 -24.62
C GLU A 309 -58.69 -145.59 -24.72
N ILE A 310 -57.36 -145.65 -24.60
CA ILE A 310 -56.61 -146.91 -24.49
C ILE A 310 -57.07 -147.70 -23.26
N GLY A 311 -57.28 -147.03 -22.12
CA GLY A 311 -57.85 -147.65 -20.92
C GLY A 311 -59.19 -148.33 -21.19
N THR A 312 -60.12 -147.64 -21.85
CA THR A 312 -61.43 -148.20 -22.25
C THR A 312 -61.28 -149.40 -23.19
N ILE A 313 -60.35 -149.34 -24.15
CA ILE A 313 -60.03 -150.47 -25.03
C ILE A 313 -59.53 -151.67 -24.22
N THR A 314 -58.60 -151.47 -23.27
CA THR A 314 -58.07 -152.58 -22.44
C THR A 314 -59.15 -153.22 -21.56
N GLU A 315 -60.09 -152.42 -21.05
CA GLU A 315 -61.23 -152.91 -20.27
C GLU A 315 -62.19 -153.76 -21.14
N THR A 316 -62.38 -153.34 -22.40
CA THR A 316 -63.15 -154.10 -23.38
C THR A 316 -62.45 -155.42 -23.76
N ILE A 317 -61.13 -155.40 -23.93
CA ILE A 317 -60.32 -156.61 -24.20
C ILE A 317 -60.40 -157.58 -23.01
N ALA A 318 -60.32 -157.08 -21.77
CA ALA A 318 -60.47 -157.89 -20.56
C ALA A 318 -61.86 -158.57 -20.50
N ALA A 319 -62.92 -157.86 -20.85
CA ALA A 319 -64.27 -158.41 -20.93
C ALA A 319 -64.40 -159.51 -22.01
N ILE A 320 -63.78 -159.32 -23.18
CA ILE A 320 -63.75 -160.33 -24.26
C ILE A 320 -62.95 -161.57 -23.83
N ALA A 321 -61.82 -161.37 -23.13
CA ALA A 321 -60.99 -162.46 -22.62
C ALA A 321 -61.75 -163.34 -21.60
N ASP A 322 -62.51 -162.72 -20.69
CA ASP A 322 -63.38 -163.44 -19.74
C ASP A 322 -64.48 -164.23 -20.44
N GLN A 323 -65.10 -163.66 -21.48
CA GLN A 323 -66.12 -164.35 -22.28
C GLN A 323 -65.53 -165.53 -23.07
N THR A 324 -64.31 -165.38 -23.56
CA THR A 324 -63.58 -166.43 -24.29
C THR A 324 -63.17 -167.57 -23.35
N ASN A 325 -62.74 -167.23 -22.12
CA ASN A 325 -62.42 -168.19 -21.07
C ASN A 325 -63.66 -169.01 -20.66
N LEU A 326 -64.82 -168.37 -20.56
CA LEU A 326 -66.10 -169.04 -20.27
C LEU A 326 -66.58 -169.95 -21.41
N LEU A 327 -66.40 -169.54 -22.67
CA LEU A 327 -66.71 -170.39 -23.84
C LEU A 327 -65.79 -171.61 -23.91
N ALA A 328 -64.51 -171.45 -23.65
CA ALA A 328 -63.52 -172.54 -23.64
C ALA A 328 -63.83 -173.57 -22.54
N LEU A 329 -64.28 -173.12 -21.36
CA LEU A 329 -64.63 -174.00 -20.24
C LEU A 329 -65.88 -174.84 -20.54
N ASN A 330 -66.92 -174.24 -21.13
CA ASN A 330 -68.12 -174.98 -21.55
C ASN A 330 -67.83 -176.01 -22.66
N ALA A 331 -66.87 -175.71 -23.56
CA ALA A 331 -66.44 -176.64 -24.59
C ALA A 331 -65.66 -177.84 -24.03
N ALA A 332 -64.88 -177.66 -22.96
CA ALA A 332 -64.14 -178.75 -22.31
C ALA A 332 -65.06 -179.74 -21.56
N ILE A 333 -66.20 -179.26 -21.03
CA ILE A 333 -67.18 -180.11 -20.34
C ILE A 333 -67.96 -180.98 -21.34
N GLU A 334 -68.33 -180.46 -22.51
CA GLU A 334 -69.11 -181.22 -23.51
C GLU A 334 -68.29 -182.34 -24.20
N ALA A 335 -66.95 -182.31 -24.08
CA ALA A 335 -66.07 -183.34 -24.64
C ALA A 335 -65.90 -184.60 -23.76
N ALA A 336 -66.46 -184.62 -22.53
CA ALA A 336 -66.32 -185.73 -21.58
C ALA A 336 -67.62 -186.52 -21.33
N ARG A 337 -68.63 -186.31 -22.20
CA ARG A 337 -69.82 -187.15 -22.36
C ARG A 337 -69.48 -188.47 -23.06
#